data_AF-A0A3N2MVW1-F1
#
_entry.id   AF-A0A3N2MVW1-F1
#
_cell.length_a   1.000
_cell.length_b   1.000
_cell.length_c   1.000
_cell.angle_alpha   90.00
_cell.angle_beta   90.00
_cell.angle_gamma   90.00
#
_symmetry.space_group_name_H-M   'P 1'
#
loop_
_entity.id
_entity.type
_entity.pdbx_description
1 polymer ?
#
loop_
_entity_poly.entity_id
_entity_poly.type
_entity_poly.pdbx_seq_one_letter_code
_entity_poly.pdbx_strand_id
1 'polypeptide(L)'
;MARNKFSLFKRGDVIRTNPQEGFYGIAVVLDDGRKLELSPNKWSYPMCHIAITPLIYDFEVTMKDVDLSQIYPMKYTRCYQLKNIPDFFKEELLVHIYTTRNVAQLPIIGNMDPSNIYKEDLSWLPEPDRFYFCGDSQKHLGREAYLSWLDKKRITD
;
A
#
# COMPACT_ATOMS: atom_id res chain seq x y z
N MET A 1 -5.79 28.08 10.71
CA MET A 1 -5.05 27.09 9.89
C MET A 1 -5.90 26.76 8.68
N ALA A 2 -5.44 27.04 7.46
CA ALA A 2 -6.16 26.63 6.25
C ALA A 2 -6.28 25.09 6.29
N ARG A 3 -7.52 24.57 6.23
CA ARG A 3 -7.72 23.13 6.04
C ARG A 3 -7.13 22.78 4.68
N ASN A 4 -5.97 22.14 4.64
CA ASN A 4 -5.48 21.53 3.41
C ASN A 4 -6.58 20.63 2.88
N LYS A 5 -7.07 20.94 1.68
CA LYS A 5 -8.16 20.22 1.03
C LYS A 5 -7.55 18.96 0.41
N PHE A 6 -7.52 17.87 1.16
CA PHE A 6 -7.16 16.54 0.67
C PHE A 6 -8.42 15.74 0.32
N SER A 7 -8.29 14.81 -0.62
CA SER A 7 -9.33 13.81 -0.90
C SER A 7 -9.25 12.65 0.11
N LEU A 8 -10.29 11.81 0.12
CA LEU A 8 -10.33 10.59 0.93
C LEU A 8 -10.32 9.37 0.02
N PHE A 9 -9.51 8.39 0.37
CA PHE A 9 -9.55 7.04 -0.19
C PHE A 9 -10.84 6.33 0.20
N LYS A 10 -11.34 5.51 -0.72
CA LYS A 10 -12.53 4.68 -0.58
C LYS A 10 -12.22 3.25 -1.00
N ARG A 11 -13.03 2.30 -0.51
CA ARG A 11 -12.93 0.90 -0.91
C ARG A 11 -12.91 0.76 -2.44
N GLY A 12 -11.97 -0.03 -2.93
CA GLY A 12 -11.80 -0.32 -4.34
C GLY A 12 -11.05 0.73 -5.13
N ASP A 13 -10.69 1.89 -4.55
CA ASP A 13 -9.90 2.89 -5.26
C ASP A 13 -8.57 2.29 -5.73
N VAL A 14 -8.32 2.42 -7.04
CA VAL A 14 -7.06 2.04 -7.67
C VAL A 14 -6.17 3.27 -7.71
N ILE A 15 -5.10 3.23 -6.93
CA ILE A 15 -4.16 4.31 -6.73
C ILE A 15 -2.97 4.08 -7.66
N ARG A 16 -2.66 5.08 -8.49
CA ARG A 16 -1.35 5.16 -9.15
C ARG A 16 -0.35 5.70 -8.16
N THR A 17 0.64 4.90 -7.81
CA THR A 17 1.72 5.31 -6.92
C THR A 17 2.95 5.75 -7.73
N ASN A 18 3.86 6.49 -7.10
CA ASN A 18 5.14 6.91 -7.70
C ASN A 18 6.30 6.41 -6.82
N PRO A 19 6.54 5.08 -6.80
CA PRO A 19 7.49 4.45 -5.89
C PRO A 19 8.93 4.94 -6.08
N GLN A 20 9.29 5.35 -7.30
CA GLN A 20 10.57 5.93 -7.68
C GLN A 20 10.31 6.85 -8.87
N GLU A 21 11.01 7.98 -8.96
CA GLU A 21 10.85 8.91 -10.08
C GLU A 21 11.00 8.22 -11.44
N GLY A 22 10.03 8.46 -12.33
CA GLY A 22 9.93 7.80 -13.64
C GLY A 22 9.26 6.43 -13.62
N PHE A 23 8.96 5.87 -12.45
CA PHE A 23 8.30 4.57 -12.29
C PHE A 23 6.97 4.71 -11.56
N TYR A 24 5.95 4.04 -12.07
CA TYR A 24 4.59 4.13 -11.58
C TYR A 24 4.14 2.75 -11.11
N GLY A 25 3.65 2.68 -9.88
CA GLY A 25 3.11 1.46 -9.28
C GLY A 25 1.59 1.50 -9.15
N ILE A 26 1.01 0.36 -8.79
CA ILE A 26 -0.43 0.25 -8.52
C ILE A 26 -0.63 -0.21 -7.08
N ALA A 27 -1.53 0.48 -6.37
CA ALA A 27 -2.03 0.06 -5.07
C ALA A 27 -3.56 0.11 -5.06
N VAL A 28 -4.21 -0.71 -4.22
CA VAL A 28 -5.67 -0.78 -4.14
C VAL A 28 -6.13 -0.70 -2.69
N VAL A 29 -7.16 0.11 -2.45
CA VAL A 29 -7.80 0.26 -1.14
C VAL A 29 -8.76 -0.90 -0.93
N LEU A 30 -8.59 -1.66 0.16
CA LEU A 30 -9.32 -2.91 0.36
C LEU A 30 -10.65 -2.72 1.11
N ASP A 31 -10.79 -1.66 1.89
CA ASP A 31 -11.97 -1.40 2.71
C ASP A 31 -12.34 0.09 2.81
N ASP A 32 -13.52 0.37 3.36
CA ASP A 32 -14.06 1.73 3.52
C ASP A 32 -13.39 2.52 4.67
N GLY A 33 -12.51 1.84 5.39
CA GLY A 33 -11.82 2.34 6.56
C GLY A 33 -12.64 2.43 7.84
N ARG A 34 -11.93 2.42 8.97
CA ARG A 34 -12.48 2.41 10.32
C ARG A 34 -11.70 3.35 11.23
N LYS A 35 -12.40 4.00 12.17
CA LYS A 35 -11.74 4.66 13.31
C LYS A 35 -11.40 3.65 14.39
N LEU A 36 -10.18 3.75 14.90
CA LEU A 36 -9.66 2.86 15.94
C LEU A 36 -9.54 3.64 17.24
N GLU A 37 -9.95 3.03 18.34
CA GLU A 37 -9.76 3.60 19.67
C GLU A 37 -8.31 3.36 20.11
N LEU A 38 -7.56 4.44 20.31
CA LEU A 38 -6.14 4.39 20.71
C LEU A 38 -5.97 4.41 22.22
N SER A 39 -6.90 5.09 22.90
CA SER A 39 -7.06 5.13 24.35
C SER A 39 -8.49 5.61 24.65
N PRO A 40 -9.00 5.50 25.89
CA PRO A 40 -10.34 5.96 26.22
C PRO A 40 -10.61 7.38 25.72
N ASN A 41 -11.68 7.55 24.94
CA ASN A 41 -12.08 8.82 24.30
C ASN A 41 -11.09 9.42 23.28
N LYS A 42 -10.08 8.66 22.83
CA LYS A 42 -9.10 9.08 21.82
C LYS A 42 -9.16 8.14 20.62
N TRP A 43 -9.61 8.69 19.50
CA TRP A 43 -9.80 7.95 18.26
C TRP A 43 -8.75 8.33 17.21
N SER A 44 -8.35 7.37 16.39
CA SER A 44 -7.55 7.64 15.19
C SER A 44 -8.35 8.45 14.15
N TYR A 45 -7.65 8.96 13.14
CA TYR A 45 -8.32 9.26 11.87
C TYR A 45 -8.88 7.95 11.27
N PRO A 46 -9.90 8.00 10.40
CA PRO A 46 -10.33 6.80 9.68
C PRO A 46 -9.12 6.18 8.96
N MET A 47 -8.91 4.89 9.19
CA MET A 47 -7.80 4.12 8.65
C MET A 47 -8.34 3.12 7.63
N CYS A 48 -7.66 2.87 6.51
CA CYS A 48 -8.00 1.88 5.49
C CYS A 48 -6.83 0.92 5.25
N HIS A 49 -7.12 -0.31 4.84
CA HIS A 49 -6.09 -1.20 4.30
C HIS A 49 -5.79 -0.84 2.85
N ILE A 50 -4.50 -0.70 2.51
CA ILE A 50 -4.03 -0.48 1.15
C ILE A 50 -3.08 -1.61 0.77
N ALA A 51 -3.41 -2.35 -0.28
CA ALA A 51 -2.57 -3.37 -0.90
C ALA A 51 -1.69 -2.76 -1.97
N ILE A 52 -0.37 -2.90 -1.85
CA ILE A 52 0.58 -2.59 -2.91
C ILE A 52 0.70 -3.81 -3.82
N THR A 53 0.57 -3.63 -5.13
CA THR A 53 0.68 -4.71 -6.13
C THR A 53 2.11 -4.80 -6.70
N PRO A 54 2.49 -5.91 -7.35
CA PRO A 54 3.81 -6.02 -7.98
C PRO A 54 3.93 -5.27 -9.31
N LEU A 55 2.86 -4.62 -9.79
CA LEU A 55 2.85 -3.93 -11.08
C LEU A 55 3.68 -2.66 -11.02
N ILE A 56 4.62 -2.53 -11.96
CA ILE A 56 5.49 -1.38 -12.16
C ILE A 56 5.55 -1.05 -13.64
N TYR A 57 5.38 0.23 -13.95
CA TYR A 57 5.41 0.79 -15.30
C TYR A 57 6.45 1.92 -15.37
N ASP A 58 7.14 2.04 -16.50
CA ASP A 58 8.07 3.14 -16.82
C ASP A 58 7.38 4.31 -17.56
N PHE A 59 6.06 4.26 -17.66
CA PHE A 59 5.21 5.29 -18.23
C PHE A 59 4.05 5.61 -17.28
N GLU A 60 3.44 6.79 -17.47
CA GLU A 60 2.33 7.24 -16.66
C GLU A 60 1.09 6.35 -16.90
N VAL A 61 0.92 5.34 -16.04
CA VAL A 61 -0.12 4.31 -16.16
C VAL A 61 -1.53 4.89 -15.96
N THR A 62 -2.49 4.37 -16.73
CA THR A 62 -3.93 4.58 -16.56
C THR A 62 -4.64 3.26 -16.29
N MET A 63 -5.90 3.29 -15.87
CA MET A 63 -6.65 2.06 -15.57
C MET A 63 -6.77 1.10 -16.77
N LYS A 64 -6.67 1.60 -18.00
CA LYS A 64 -6.71 0.77 -19.23
C LYS A 64 -5.46 -0.09 -19.41
N ASP A 65 -4.35 0.32 -18.81
CA ASP A 65 -3.05 -0.33 -18.93
C ASP A 65 -2.81 -1.35 -17.81
N VAL A 66 -3.66 -1.34 -16.78
CA VAL A 66 -3.53 -2.21 -15.61
C VAL A 66 -3.89 -3.64 -15.98
N ASP A 67 -2.94 -4.56 -15.84
CA ASP A 67 -3.19 -5.99 -15.98
C ASP A 67 -3.94 -6.50 -14.74
N LEU A 68 -5.27 -6.62 -14.89
CA LEU A 68 -6.15 -7.08 -13.81
C LEU A 68 -5.80 -8.48 -13.30
N SER A 69 -5.16 -9.32 -14.13
CA SER A 69 -4.75 -10.68 -13.72
C SER A 69 -3.60 -10.69 -12.71
N GLN A 70 -2.87 -9.58 -12.60
CA GLN A 70 -1.73 -9.40 -11.70
C GLN A 70 -2.02 -8.46 -10.53
N ILE A 71 -3.29 -8.10 -10.31
CA ILE A 71 -3.71 -7.33 -9.14
C ILE A 71 -3.88 -8.27 -7.95
N TYR A 72 -2.77 -8.54 -7.28
CA TYR A 72 -2.73 -9.20 -5.98
C TYR A 72 -1.75 -8.44 -5.08
N PRO A 73 -1.88 -8.55 -3.74
CA PRO A 73 -0.94 -7.89 -2.86
C PRO A 73 0.44 -8.53 -3.03
N MET A 74 1.43 -7.68 -3.22
CA MET A 74 2.80 -8.10 -3.43
C MET A 74 3.36 -8.74 -2.17
N LYS A 75 4.16 -9.79 -2.34
CA LYS A 75 5.03 -10.33 -1.30
C LYS A 75 6.41 -9.70 -1.41
N TYR A 76 6.98 -9.30 -0.28
CA TYR A 76 8.30 -8.67 -0.23
C TYR A 76 9.14 -9.25 0.89
N THR A 77 10.37 -9.65 0.56
CA THR A 77 11.33 -10.13 1.55
C THR A 77 12.00 -8.93 2.22
N ARG A 78 11.69 -8.72 3.49
CA ARG A 78 12.25 -7.65 4.30
C ARG A 78 13.41 -8.16 5.15
N CYS A 79 14.52 -7.41 5.14
CA CYS A 79 15.61 -7.60 6.07
C CYS A 79 15.35 -6.78 7.34
N TYR A 80 15.43 -7.44 8.50
CA TYR A 80 15.29 -6.84 9.80
C TYR A 80 16.65 -6.76 10.48
N GLN A 81 17.08 -5.53 10.78
CA GLN A 81 18.32 -5.24 11.49
C GLN A 81 17.97 -4.66 12.86
N LEU A 82 18.04 -5.49 13.90
CA LEU A 82 17.71 -5.11 15.27
C LEU A 82 18.97 -5.16 16.12
N LYS A 83 19.11 -4.19 17.04
CA LYS A 83 20.29 -4.13 17.92
C LYS A 83 20.44 -5.42 18.70
N ASN A 84 21.62 -6.03 18.64
CA ASN A 84 21.98 -7.29 19.32
C ASN A 84 21.19 -8.53 18.85
N ILE A 85 20.55 -8.48 17.68
CA ILE A 85 19.89 -9.63 17.06
C ILE A 85 20.54 -9.81 15.69
N PRO A 86 20.94 -11.03 15.29
CA PRO A 86 21.41 -11.29 13.95
C PRO A 86 20.38 -10.86 12.90
N ASP A 87 20.86 -10.28 11.80
CA ASP A 87 20.00 -9.93 10.67
C ASP A 87 19.19 -11.15 10.23
N PHE A 88 17.88 -10.95 10.06
CA PHE A 88 16.99 -11.99 9.59
C PHE A 88 16.05 -11.47 8.51
N PHE A 89 15.59 -12.39 7.67
CA PHE A 89 14.73 -12.09 6.54
C PHE A 89 13.34 -12.67 6.79
N LYS A 90 12.32 -11.92 6.39
CA LYS A 90 10.92 -12.36 6.46
C LYS A 90 10.18 -11.94 5.21
N GLU A 91 9.42 -12.85 4.63
CA GLU A 91 8.47 -12.52 3.57
C GLU A 91 7.21 -11.91 4.19
N GLU A 92 6.82 -10.74 3.69
CA GLU A 92 5.66 -10.00 4.17
C GLU A 92 4.74 -9.67 3.01
N LEU A 93 3.43 -9.70 3.27
CA LEU A 93 2.44 -9.19 2.34
C LEU A 93 2.39 -7.67 2.47
N LEU A 94 2.51 -6.96 1.35
CA LEU A 94 2.44 -5.50 1.33
C LEU A 94 0.99 -5.00 1.33
N VAL A 95 0.29 -5.34 2.40
CA VAL A 95 -0.96 -4.72 2.80
C VAL A 95 -0.68 -4.01 4.11
N HIS A 96 -0.82 -2.70 4.14
CA HIS A 96 -0.64 -1.92 5.37
C HIS A 96 -1.85 -1.06 5.64
N ILE A 97 -1.97 -0.62 6.89
CA ILE A 97 -3.08 0.21 7.33
C ILE A 97 -2.64 1.67 7.24
N TYR A 98 -3.26 2.46 6.38
CA TYR A 98 -2.99 3.91 6.24
C TYR A 98 -4.19 4.72 6.69
N THR A 99 -4.02 6.02 6.94
CA THR A 99 -5.21 6.87 7.02
C THR A 99 -5.92 6.91 5.67
N THR A 100 -7.24 7.12 5.66
CA THR A 100 -7.97 7.36 4.40
C THR A 100 -7.64 8.72 3.80
N ARG A 101 -6.86 9.58 4.48
CA ARG A 101 -6.56 10.93 4.01
C ARG A 101 -5.48 10.87 2.94
N ASN A 102 -5.82 11.23 1.72
CA ASN A 102 -4.87 11.32 0.63
C ASN A 102 -4.08 12.65 0.68
N VAL A 103 -3.27 12.81 1.73
CA VAL A 103 -2.47 14.03 1.95
C VAL A 103 -1.38 14.18 0.89
N ALA A 104 -0.84 13.07 0.40
CA ALA A 104 0.16 13.05 -0.68
C ALA A 104 -0.43 13.33 -2.07
N GLN A 105 -1.76 13.45 -2.21
CA GLN A 105 -2.45 13.71 -3.48
C GLN A 105 -2.14 12.65 -4.55
N LEU A 106 -2.04 11.38 -4.13
CA LEU A 106 -1.83 10.25 -5.03
C LEU A 106 -3.01 10.15 -6.01
N PRO A 107 -2.77 10.03 -7.33
CA PRO A 107 -3.84 9.91 -8.32
C PRO A 107 -4.66 8.64 -8.12
N ILE A 108 -5.98 8.78 -8.02
CA ILE A 108 -6.92 7.67 -8.12
C ILE A 108 -7.27 7.54 -9.61
N ILE A 109 -6.89 6.41 -10.22
CA ILE A 109 -7.02 6.21 -11.67
C ILE A 109 -8.20 5.31 -12.05
N GLY A 110 -8.84 4.67 -11.08
CA GLY A 110 -9.99 3.81 -11.29
C GLY A 110 -10.58 3.28 -9.99
N ASN A 111 -11.56 2.39 -10.11
CA ASN A 111 -12.15 1.67 -8.99
C ASN A 111 -12.42 0.22 -9.41
N MET A 112 -12.26 -0.73 -8.49
CA MET A 112 -12.53 -2.14 -8.71
C MET A 112 -13.03 -2.83 -7.43
N ASP A 113 -13.60 -4.03 -7.55
CA ASP A 113 -13.94 -4.85 -6.39
C ASP A 113 -12.68 -5.46 -5.76
N PRO A 114 -12.30 -5.07 -4.53
CA PRO A 114 -11.09 -5.57 -3.89
C PRO A 114 -11.22 -7.00 -3.37
N SER A 115 -12.42 -7.59 -3.35
CA SER A 115 -12.63 -8.97 -2.90
C SER A 115 -11.91 -10.02 -3.77
N ASN A 116 -11.51 -9.65 -4.99
CA ASN A 116 -10.68 -10.50 -5.86
C ASN A 116 -9.17 -10.38 -5.58
N ILE A 117 -8.75 -9.35 -4.83
CA ILE A 117 -7.36 -9.03 -4.53
C ILE A 117 -6.94 -9.71 -3.23
N TYR A 118 -7.75 -9.56 -2.18
CA TYR A 118 -7.50 -10.16 -0.87
C TYR A 118 -8.81 -10.72 -0.30
N LYS A 119 -8.79 -12.02 0.00
CA LYS A 119 -9.99 -12.79 0.38
C LYS A 119 -10.09 -13.08 1.88
N GLU A 120 -8.98 -12.98 2.61
CA GLU A 120 -9.00 -13.21 4.06
C GLU A 120 -9.62 -12.01 4.79
N ASP A 121 -10.13 -12.26 5.99
CA ASP A 121 -10.64 -11.20 6.85
C ASP A 121 -9.53 -10.22 7.22
N LEU A 122 -9.78 -8.94 6.95
CA LEU A 122 -8.87 -7.85 7.29
C LEU A 122 -8.91 -7.59 8.80
N SER A 123 -7.89 -8.05 9.50
CA SER A 123 -7.70 -7.74 10.92
C SER A 123 -7.30 -6.27 11.09
N TRP A 124 -8.03 -5.57 11.95
CA TRP A 124 -7.68 -4.21 12.40
C TRP A 124 -6.78 -4.22 13.64
N LEU A 125 -6.42 -5.41 14.13
CA LEU A 125 -5.46 -5.58 15.20
C LEU A 125 -4.11 -5.85 14.54
N PRO A 126 -3.07 -5.08 14.88
CA PRO A 126 -1.73 -5.32 14.34
C PRO A 126 -1.22 -6.64 14.89
N GLU A 127 -0.79 -7.55 14.01
CA GLU A 127 -0.16 -8.81 14.40
C GLU A 127 1.33 -8.76 14.06
N PRO A 128 2.19 -9.51 14.76
CA PRO A 128 3.64 -9.50 14.51
C PRO A 128 4.03 -9.81 13.06
N ASP A 129 3.16 -10.50 12.33
CA ASP A 129 3.30 -10.95 10.95
C ASP A 129 2.18 -10.47 10.01
N ARG A 130 1.27 -9.61 10.47
CA ARG A 130 0.22 -9.06 9.63
C ARG A 130 -0.01 -7.58 9.90
N PHE A 131 -0.08 -6.83 8.81
CA PHE A 131 -0.54 -5.45 8.66
C PHE A 131 -0.07 -4.47 9.75
N TYR A 132 0.85 -3.58 9.37
CA TYR A 132 1.33 -2.53 10.26
C TYR A 132 0.55 -1.24 10.11
N PHE A 133 0.33 -0.53 11.22
CA PHE A 133 -0.18 0.84 11.18
C PHE A 133 0.86 1.78 10.59
N CYS A 134 0.42 2.43 9.54
CA CYS A 134 1.11 3.49 8.84
C CYS A 134 0.26 4.77 8.95
N GLY A 135 0.90 5.93 8.94
CA GLY A 135 0.21 7.23 8.96
C GLY A 135 -0.46 7.54 7.63
N ASP A 136 -0.42 8.82 7.24
CA ASP A 136 -0.85 9.21 5.88
C ASP A 136 0.07 8.56 4.84
N SER A 137 -0.50 8.13 3.71
CA SER A 137 0.28 7.64 2.57
C SER A 137 1.28 8.70 2.10
N GLN A 138 2.47 8.26 1.72
CA GLN A 138 3.57 9.12 1.26
C GLN A 138 3.64 9.16 -0.27
N LYS A 139 4.37 10.14 -0.83
CA LYS A 139 4.55 10.25 -2.29
C LYS A 139 5.15 8.99 -2.92
N HIS A 140 6.08 8.35 -2.21
CA HIS A 140 6.79 7.15 -2.65
C HIS A 140 6.13 5.84 -2.18
N LEU A 141 4.78 5.82 -2.08
CA LEU A 141 4.04 4.59 -1.78
C LEU A 141 4.39 3.49 -2.79
N GLY A 142 4.63 2.27 -2.32
CA GLY A 142 4.98 1.14 -3.18
C GLY A 142 6.45 1.02 -3.55
N ARG A 143 7.36 1.70 -2.85
CA ARG A 143 8.81 1.62 -3.09
C ARG A 143 9.35 0.19 -3.14
N GLU A 144 8.79 -0.68 -2.31
CA GLU A 144 9.11 -2.10 -2.29
C GLU A 144 8.83 -2.78 -3.63
N ALA A 145 7.75 -2.41 -4.33
CA ALA A 145 7.43 -2.94 -5.65
C ALA A 145 8.48 -2.56 -6.70
N TYR A 146 8.99 -1.34 -6.65
CA TYR A 146 10.12 -0.93 -7.50
C TYR A 146 11.39 -1.74 -7.19
N LEU A 147 11.72 -1.94 -5.91
CA LEU A 147 12.87 -2.76 -5.52
C LEU A 147 12.74 -4.21 -6.00
N SER A 148 11.55 -4.81 -5.87
CA SER A 148 11.29 -6.16 -6.39
C SER A 148 11.40 -6.24 -7.91
N TRP A 149 10.94 -5.22 -8.63
CA TRP A 149 11.09 -5.12 -10.08
C TRP A 149 12.57 -5.04 -10.50
N LEU A 150 13.38 -4.23 -9.80
CA LEU A 150 14.82 -4.12 -10.06
C LEU A 150 15.52 -5.47 -9.89
N ASP A 151 15.24 -6.18 -8.80
CA ASP A 151 15.88 -7.47 -8.54
C ASP A 151 15.52 -8.51 -9.60
N LYS A 152 14.26 -8.54 -10.07
CA LYS A 152 13.84 -9.42 -11.16
C LYS A 152 14.57 -9.13 -12.47
N LYS A 153 14.78 -7.85 -12.82
CA LYS A 153 15.50 -7.48 -14.04
C LYS A 153 16.99 -7.78 -13.96
N ARG A 154 17.60 -7.67 -12.78
CA ARG A 154 19.02 -8.04 -12.57
C ARG A 154 19.29 -9.54 -12.76
N ILE A 155 18.29 -10.40 -12.59
CA ILE A 155 18.43 -11.85 -12.79
C ILE A 155 18.38 -12.22 -14.28
N THR A 156 17.90 -11.32 -15.14
CA THR A 156 17.76 -11.55 -16.59
C THR A 156 18.91 -10.98 -17.43
N ASP A 157 19.88 -10.31 -16.79
CA ASP A 157 21.13 -9.82 -17.38
C ASP A 157 22.31 -10.76 -17.04
#